data_AF-A0A2E2UD91-F1
#
_entry.id   AF-A0A2E2UD91-F1
#
_cell.length_a   1.000
_cell.length_b   1.000
_cell.length_c   1.000
_cell.angle_alpha   90.00
_cell.angle_beta   90.00
_cell.angle_gamma   90.00
#
_symmetry.space_group_name_H-M   'P 1'
#
loop_
_entity.id
_entity.type
_entity.pdbx_description
1 polymer ?
#
loop_
_entity_poly.entity_id
_entity_poly.type
_entity_poly.pdbx_seq_one_letter_code
_entity_poly.pdbx_strand_id
1 'polypeptide(L)'
;MLTRIIWSVALLCLSLPSFANHPKFQNFKLTDKFEAQTRSQQGLPPVLQKLWDRVKSEGYKLVNSAWEETMDQRQDVQLGRVNFPELSWYTAIDGQIQVGAVRRLEPMLNQEGWIVLDRLVLGIGAKQYLSKLRDAGQVEISDEQLNAFAGIFYKREYSYQYFARTYEEGLKKNFDRLLLSFKNFDGNKFLDIENNELIQKEEFLSLKIGANARTPSIYGLQLMAGATVAFNKLSNISYHRLEQSREALDELRVSHKKMRVLGSRVEVALQLDFLNLLKISLLGGEYQNSYSRTKITHFTFNHQDLVTLPAHDPLMVNFDDFNNGKDPKHLDEFKPFEDGTQDSRVASENMALYLLMWGKLWGSSTEELVLRSDQWERFFYRFQQERVAFDSSPLDTVFNSRNFSKYKTRDVENLVFEFEAPSKQPDMSQLPSDIRFSVRLSKEFSAKKNRSSDKRKLIDLMKSFTKLEGGIITGIDNGKIKAPYSLDLNAQVAEGGIISMFNHSQYELNKIYAYICSGGISQNMNQLTKQVKRCMSKFDQTYRALYVQYHYHQNFALTQFKAFMEHLGQNAQNFSGLKLLFGEDNVQLYGRFNGKTESAAGFNTFFKEGEFQGHGIIKDALMAR
;
A
#
# COMPACT_ATOMS: atom_id res chain seq x y z
N MET A 1 -1.71 -29.62 19.84
CA MET A 1 -3.15 -29.68 19.52
C MET A 1 -3.55 -28.57 18.57
N LEU A 2 -3.35 -27.29 18.91
CA LEU A 2 -3.61 -26.12 18.04
C LEU A 2 -3.13 -26.29 16.59
N THR A 3 -1.87 -26.70 16.40
CA THR A 3 -1.26 -26.94 15.09
C THR A 3 -2.00 -27.96 14.22
N ARG A 4 -2.60 -29.01 14.79
CA ARG A 4 -3.37 -29.99 14.01
C ARG A 4 -4.72 -29.43 13.56
N ILE A 5 -5.35 -28.56 14.35
CA ILE A 5 -6.62 -27.91 14.01
C ILE A 5 -6.43 -26.90 12.87
N ILE A 6 -5.33 -26.13 12.90
CA ILE A 6 -4.98 -25.16 11.84
C ILE A 6 -4.83 -25.85 10.47
N TRP A 7 -4.14 -26.99 10.42
CA TRP A 7 -3.99 -27.78 9.18
C TRP A 7 -5.31 -28.34 8.66
N SER A 8 -6.20 -28.83 9.54
CA SER A 8 -7.53 -29.34 9.12
C SER A 8 -8.44 -28.27 8.53
N VAL A 9 -8.39 -27.03 9.06
CA VAL A 9 -9.17 -25.90 8.50
C VAL A 9 -8.57 -25.42 7.17
N ALA A 10 -7.25 -25.40 7.04
CA ALA A 10 -6.58 -25.03 5.80
C ALA A 10 -6.93 -25.97 4.63
N LEU A 11 -6.98 -27.30 4.86
CA LEU A 11 -7.42 -28.26 3.84
C LEU A 11 -8.88 -28.04 3.42
N LEU A 12 -9.77 -27.67 4.34
CA LEU A 12 -11.19 -27.44 4.05
C LEU A 12 -11.43 -26.21 3.16
N CYS A 13 -10.58 -25.18 3.27
CA CYS A 13 -10.66 -23.98 2.43
C CYS A 13 -10.08 -24.17 1.02
N LEU A 14 -9.28 -25.22 0.79
CA LEU A 14 -8.67 -25.50 -0.51
C LEU A 14 -9.56 -26.34 -1.46
N SER A 15 -10.68 -26.89 -0.96
CA SER A 15 -11.52 -27.84 -1.70
C SER A 15 -12.78 -27.23 -2.35
N LEU A 16 -12.90 -25.90 -2.44
CA LEU A 16 -14.04 -25.26 -3.10
C LEU A 16 -13.75 -25.03 -4.60
N PRO A 17 -14.53 -25.65 -5.52
CA PRO A 17 -14.27 -25.56 -6.95
C PRO A 17 -14.53 -24.15 -7.51
N SER A 18 -13.78 -23.83 -8.55
CA SER A 18 -13.78 -22.54 -9.23
C SER A 18 -15.10 -22.21 -9.92
N PHE A 19 -15.72 -21.10 -9.54
CA PHE A 19 -16.80 -20.46 -10.30
C PHE A 19 -16.26 -19.89 -11.63
N ALA A 20 -16.29 -20.72 -12.66
CA ALA A 20 -15.97 -20.36 -14.04
C ALA A 20 -17.20 -20.61 -14.93
N ASN A 21 -18.22 -19.76 -14.75
CA ASN A 21 -19.36 -19.58 -15.66
C ASN A 21 -20.00 -18.22 -15.33
N HIS A 22 -20.52 -17.51 -16.33
CA HIS A 22 -21.25 -16.26 -16.08
C HIS A 22 -22.44 -16.53 -15.15
N PRO A 23 -22.57 -15.82 -14.01
CA PRO A 23 -23.67 -16.05 -13.09
C PRO A 23 -24.99 -15.59 -13.74
N LYS A 24 -25.79 -16.55 -14.24
CA LYS A 24 -27.21 -16.30 -14.47
C LYS A 24 -27.83 -15.98 -13.12
N PHE A 25 -28.34 -14.76 -12.95
CA PHE A 25 -28.94 -14.29 -11.69
C PHE A 25 -30.26 -15.02 -11.42
N GLN A 26 -30.19 -16.20 -10.80
CA GLN A 26 -31.36 -17.02 -10.42
C GLN A 26 -31.97 -16.61 -9.07
N ASN A 27 -31.36 -15.64 -8.36
CA ASN A 27 -31.65 -15.36 -6.94
C ASN A 27 -32.76 -14.31 -6.69
N PHE A 28 -33.20 -13.59 -7.72
CA PHE A 28 -34.33 -12.65 -7.66
C PHE A 28 -34.91 -12.46 -9.05
N LYS A 29 -36.18 -12.04 -9.14
CA LYS A 29 -36.82 -11.69 -10.42
C LYS A 29 -36.76 -10.18 -10.64
N LEU A 30 -36.45 -9.78 -11.88
CA LEU A 30 -36.72 -8.42 -12.35
C LEU A 30 -38.23 -8.26 -12.56
N THR A 31 -38.78 -7.09 -12.26
CA THR A 31 -40.18 -6.80 -12.58
C THR A 31 -40.31 -6.27 -14.01
N ASP A 32 -41.46 -6.48 -14.66
CA ASP A 32 -41.73 -5.98 -16.02
C ASP A 32 -41.51 -4.45 -16.13
N LYS A 33 -41.76 -3.73 -15.04
CA LYS A 33 -41.47 -2.30 -14.87
C LYS A 33 -39.99 -1.98 -15.06
N PHE A 34 -39.09 -2.78 -14.47
CA PHE A 34 -37.64 -2.60 -14.62
C PHE A 34 -37.18 -2.96 -16.04
N GLU A 35 -37.73 -4.03 -16.64
CA GLU A 35 -37.39 -4.38 -18.02
C GLU A 35 -37.88 -3.32 -19.01
N ALA A 36 -39.10 -2.82 -18.87
CA ALA A 36 -39.65 -1.74 -19.71
C ALA A 36 -38.86 -0.44 -19.60
N GLN A 37 -38.42 -0.06 -18.39
CA GLN A 37 -37.54 1.09 -18.16
C GLN A 37 -36.16 0.89 -18.81
N THR A 38 -35.61 -0.33 -18.77
CA THR A 38 -34.29 -0.63 -19.34
C THR A 38 -34.33 -0.67 -20.87
N ARG A 39 -35.37 -1.27 -21.46
CA ARG A 39 -35.57 -1.39 -22.92
C ARG A 39 -35.89 -0.05 -23.61
N SER A 40 -36.41 0.94 -22.87
CA SER A 40 -36.76 2.26 -23.42
C SER A 40 -35.65 3.31 -23.32
N GLN A 41 -34.52 3.00 -22.67
CA GLN A 41 -33.42 3.95 -22.49
C GLN A 41 -32.37 3.85 -23.63
N GLN A 42 -32.44 4.80 -24.56
CA GLN A 42 -31.29 5.16 -25.39
C GLN A 42 -30.45 6.21 -24.66
N GLY A 43 -29.17 5.89 -24.37
CA GLY A 43 -28.22 6.82 -23.75
C GLY A 43 -27.48 6.24 -22.55
N LEU A 44 -26.88 7.11 -21.73
CA LEU A 44 -26.18 6.71 -20.51
C LEU A 44 -27.15 6.05 -19.50
N PRO A 45 -26.74 4.95 -18.84
CA PRO A 45 -27.47 4.39 -17.72
C PRO A 45 -27.85 5.47 -16.69
N PRO A 46 -29.09 5.49 -16.15
CA PRO A 46 -29.58 6.57 -15.29
C PRO A 46 -28.76 6.74 -14.00
N VAL A 47 -28.07 5.68 -13.56
CA VAL A 47 -27.09 5.73 -12.47
C VAL A 47 -25.86 6.56 -12.83
N LEU A 48 -25.33 6.41 -14.05
CA LEU A 48 -24.21 7.20 -14.54
C LEU A 48 -24.62 8.65 -14.81
N GLN A 49 -25.86 8.89 -15.26
CA GLN A 49 -26.40 10.25 -15.38
C GLN A 49 -26.50 10.94 -14.01
N LYS A 50 -27.09 10.28 -12.99
CA LYS A 50 -27.12 10.79 -11.61
C LYS A 50 -25.72 11.06 -11.04
N LEU A 51 -24.76 10.18 -11.31
CA LEU A 51 -23.36 10.37 -10.92
C LEU A 51 -22.76 11.60 -11.58
N TRP A 52 -22.95 11.75 -12.89
CA TRP A 52 -22.49 12.89 -13.66
C TRP A 52 -23.08 14.21 -13.13
N ASP A 53 -24.40 14.26 -12.91
CA ASP A 53 -25.09 15.45 -12.44
C ASP A 53 -24.64 15.84 -11.01
N ARG A 54 -24.40 14.86 -10.13
CA ARG A 54 -23.85 15.09 -8.78
C ARG A 54 -22.41 15.62 -8.80
N VAL A 55 -21.56 15.01 -9.63
CA VAL A 55 -20.16 15.43 -9.82
C VAL A 55 -20.10 16.86 -10.38
N LYS A 56 -20.93 17.18 -11.38
CA LYS A 56 -20.98 18.50 -12.01
C LYS A 56 -21.55 19.59 -11.08
N SER A 57 -22.60 19.28 -10.31
CA SER A 57 -23.30 20.26 -9.48
C SER A 57 -22.62 20.57 -8.14
N GLU A 58 -22.01 19.57 -7.51
CA GLU A 58 -21.39 19.68 -6.17
C GLU A 58 -19.88 19.42 -6.18
N GLY A 59 -19.42 18.41 -6.92
CA GLY A 59 -18.01 17.98 -6.95
C GLY A 59 -17.06 19.13 -7.27
N TYR A 60 -17.22 19.79 -8.42
CA TYR A 60 -16.39 20.94 -8.80
C TYR A 60 -16.44 22.09 -7.79
N LYS A 61 -17.61 22.39 -7.19
CA LYS A 61 -17.73 23.47 -6.21
C LYS A 61 -16.92 23.17 -4.94
N LEU A 62 -17.09 21.98 -4.38
CA LEU A 62 -16.42 21.56 -3.16
C LEU A 62 -14.90 21.42 -3.37
N VAL A 63 -14.50 20.90 -4.53
CA VAL A 63 -13.09 20.81 -4.94
C VAL A 63 -12.46 22.20 -5.11
N ASN A 64 -13.17 23.16 -5.72
CA ASN A 64 -12.70 24.55 -5.81
C ASN A 64 -12.57 25.21 -4.43
N SER A 65 -13.57 25.09 -3.55
CA SER A 65 -13.48 25.67 -2.20
C SER A 65 -12.37 25.07 -1.35
N ALA A 66 -12.14 23.75 -1.44
CA ALA A 66 -11.00 23.10 -0.78
C ALA A 66 -9.66 23.57 -1.36
N TRP A 67 -9.61 23.91 -2.65
CA TRP A 67 -8.44 24.50 -3.30
C TRP A 67 -8.19 25.96 -2.86
N GLU A 68 -9.23 26.79 -2.75
CA GLU A 68 -9.14 28.17 -2.24
C GLU A 68 -8.59 28.19 -0.81
N GLU A 69 -9.19 27.39 0.10
CA GLU A 69 -8.70 27.20 1.47
C GLU A 69 -7.21 26.77 1.50
N THR A 70 -6.84 25.84 0.61
CA THR A 70 -5.45 25.34 0.47
C THR A 70 -4.47 26.37 -0.06
N MET A 71 -4.94 27.44 -0.73
CA MET A 71 -4.08 28.54 -1.20
C MET A 71 -3.92 29.61 -0.14
N ASP A 72 -5.01 30.02 0.51
CA ASP A 72 -4.98 31.04 1.57
C ASP A 72 -4.12 30.60 2.76
N GLN A 73 -4.19 29.32 3.16
CA GLN A 73 -3.41 28.75 4.26
C GLN A 73 -1.89 28.63 3.97
N ARG A 74 -1.41 28.99 2.76
CA ARG A 74 0.03 29.04 2.46
C ARG A 74 0.73 30.30 2.95
N GLN A 75 -0.03 31.33 3.36
CA GLN A 75 0.53 32.63 3.74
C GLN A 75 1.26 32.61 5.10
N ASP A 76 1.22 31.50 5.83
CA ASP A 76 1.98 31.26 7.07
C ASP A 76 3.43 30.78 6.77
N VAL A 77 4.18 31.57 5.97
CA VAL A 77 5.39 31.16 5.21
C VAL A 77 6.61 30.76 6.10
N GLN A 78 6.59 31.00 7.41
CA GLN A 78 7.76 30.78 8.28
C GLN A 78 8.11 29.30 8.56
N LEU A 79 7.26 28.34 8.16
CA LEU A 79 7.43 26.91 8.49
C LEU A 79 7.78 26.02 7.28
N GLY A 80 7.92 26.60 6.08
CA GLY A 80 8.21 25.89 4.84
C GLY A 80 7.18 26.18 3.73
N ARG A 81 7.50 25.82 2.48
CA ARG A 81 6.70 26.19 1.28
C ARG A 81 5.54 25.24 0.90
N VAL A 82 5.33 24.11 1.59
CA VAL A 82 4.56 22.96 1.04
C VAL A 82 3.53 22.35 2.03
N ASN A 83 2.51 23.12 2.42
CA ASN A 83 1.68 22.74 3.57
C ASN A 83 0.56 21.68 3.32
N PHE A 84 0.17 21.33 2.08
CA PHE A 84 -1.10 20.60 1.79
C PHE A 84 -1.08 19.69 0.52
N PRO A 85 -0.42 18.53 0.54
CA PRO A 85 -0.27 17.67 -0.64
C PRO A 85 -1.52 16.87 -1.01
N GLU A 86 -2.67 17.05 -0.37
CA GLU A 86 -3.86 16.22 -0.61
C GLU A 86 -5.16 17.03 -0.58
N LEU A 87 -5.98 16.86 -1.62
CA LEU A 87 -7.35 17.36 -1.72
C LEU A 87 -8.27 16.14 -1.82
N SER A 88 -9.32 16.08 -0.99
CA SER A 88 -10.26 14.95 -1.02
C SER A 88 -11.72 15.38 -0.85
N TRP A 89 -12.61 14.64 -1.49
CA TRP A 89 -14.07 14.81 -1.44
C TRP A 89 -14.74 13.44 -1.38
N TYR A 90 -15.80 13.30 -0.59
CA TYR A 90 -16.59 12.08 -0.50
C TYR A 90 -18.08 12.42 -0.42
N THR A 91 -18.92 11.65 -1.10
CA THR A 91 -20.38 11.76 -1.08
C THR A 91 -21.05 10.40 -1.29
N ALA A 92 -22.38 10.35 -1.16
CA ALA A 92 -23.18 9.17 -1.47
C ALA A 92 -24.40 9.54 -2.30
N ILE A 93 -24.61 8.85 -3.42
CA ILE A 93 -25.80 9.00 -4.27
C ILE A 93 -26.85 8.00 -3.81
N ASP A 94 -28.06 8.50 -3.55
CA ASP A 94 -29.22 7.75 -3.05
C ASP A 94 -28.92 6.83 -1.83
N GLY A 95 -27.87 7.18 -1.05
CA GLY A 95 -27.37 6.42 0.10
C GLY A 95 -26.70 5.07 -0.23
N GLN A 96 -26.51 4.73 -1.51
CA GLN A 96 -26.10 3.39 -1.96
C GLN A 96 -24.75 3.40 -2.69
N ILE A 97 -24.53 4.42 -3.52
CA ILE A 97 -23.34 4.55 -4.36
C ILE A 97 -22.41 5.56 -3.69
N GLN A 98 -21.34 5.05 -3.09
CA GLN A 98 -20.27 5.86 -2.53
C GLN A 98 -19.45 6.43 -3.67
N VAL A 99 -19.15 7.73 -3.61
CA VAL A 99 -18.29 8.43 -4.56
C VAL A 99 -17.21 9.13 -3.75
N GLY A 100 -15.95 8.94 -4.12
CA GLY A 100 -14.81 9.65 -3.53
C GLY A 100 -13.89 10.16 -4.62
N ALA A 101 -13.37 11.37 -4.46
CA ALA A 101 -12.31 11.92 -5.30
C ALA A 101 -11.13 12.30 -4.41
N VAL A 102 -9.91 11.92 -4.79
CA VAL A 102 -8.67 12.27 -4.07
C VAL A 102 -7.59 12.68 -5.07
N ARG A 103 -7.04 13.90 -4.92
CA ARG A 103 -5.81 14.35 -5.57
C ARG A 103 -4.69 14.35 -4.53
N ARG A 104 -3.57 13.69 -4.83
CA ARG A 104 -2.37 13.67 -3.99
C ARG A 104 -1.14 14.11 -4.78
N LEU A 105 -0.26 14.90 -4.16
CA LEU A 105 1.00 15.37 -4.72
C LEU A 105 2.18 14.75 -3.97
N GLU A 106 3.17 14.27 -4.71
CA GLU A 106 4.41 13.71 -4.17
C GLU A 106 5.62 14.32 -4.90
N PRO A 107 6.70 14.69 -4.20
CA PRO A 107 7.89 15.23 -4.87
C PRO A 107 8.62 14.13 -5.64
N MET A 108 9.19 14.48 -6.80
CA MET A 108 10.05 13.55 -7.53
C MET A 108 11.35 13.28 -6.74
N LEU A 109 11.75 12.01 -6.67
CA LEU A 109 12.95 11.60 -5.92
C LEU A 109 14.22 11.96 -6.70
N ASN A 110 14.25 11.62 -7.99
CA ASN A 110 15.38 11.76 -8.90
C ASN A 110 15.59 13.19 -9.48
N GLN A 111 14.56 14.03 -9.53
CA GLN A 111 14.64 15.38 -10.12
C GLN A 111 13.76 16.40 -9.37
N GLU A 112 13.71 17.64 -9.85
CA GLU A 112 12.73 18.63 -9.41
C GLU A 112 11.37 18.40 -10.09
N GLY A 113 10.28 18.69 -9.37
CA GLY A 113 8.92 18.50 -9.87
C GLY A 113 8.07 17.63 -8.93
N TRP A 114 6.83 17.42 -9.36
CA TRP A 114 5.78 16.78 -8.57
C TRP A 114 5.06 15.72 -9.41
N ILE A 115 4.87 14.54 -8.81
CA ILE A 115 3.94 13.53 -9.27
C ILE A 115 2.57 13.92 -8.72
N VAL A 116 1.58 14.07 -9.58
CA VAL A 116 0.18 14.25 -9.20
C VAL A 116 -0.55 12.94 -9.44
N LEU A 117 -1.29 12.49 -8.43
CA LEU A 117 -2.08 11.27 -8.46
C LEU A 117 -3.53 11.61 -8.11
N ASP A 118 -4.36 11.63 -9.15
CA ASP A 118 -5.81 11.76 -9.05
C ASP A 118 -6.47 10.39 -8.98
N ARG A 119 -7.53 10.26 -8.17
CA ARG A 119 -8.27 9.02 -7.99
C ARG A 119 -9.76 9.30 -7.83
N LEU A 120 -10.59 8.66 -8.65
CA LEU A 120 -12.04 8.58 -8.50
C LEU A 120 -12.42 7.18 -8.02
N VAL A 121 -13.05 7.08 -6.87
CA VAL A 121 -13.53 5.85 -6.25
C VAL A 121 -15.06 5.79 -6.35
N LEU A 122 -15.59 4.71 -6.89
CA LEU A 122 -17.00 4.36 -6.88
C LEU A 122 -17.19 3.06 -6.06
N GLY A 123 -18.16 3.03 -5.15
CA GLY A 123 -18.42 1.87 -4.29
C GLY A 123 -19.91 1.57 -4.16
N ILE A 124 -20.31 0.29 -4.24
CA ILE A 124 -21.70 -0.14 -4.15
C ILE A 124 -21.82 -1.34 -3.19
N GLY A 125 -22.62 -1.18 -2.14
CA GLY A 125 -23.00 -2.28 -1.24
C GLY A 125 -24.19 -3.04 -1.79
N ALA A 126 -24.03 -4.34 -2.06
CA ALA A 126 -25.04 -5.14 -2.77
C ALA A 126 -26.37 -5.20 -2.00
N LYS A 127 -26.33 -5.45 -0.69
CA LYS A 127 -27.54 -5.47 0.17
C LYS A 127 -28.28 -4.12 0.16
N GLN A 128 -27.56 -3.00 0.28
CA GLN A 128 -28.16 -1.66 0.29
C GLN A 128 -28.82 -1.33 -1.05
N TYR A 129 -28.14 -1.67 -2.16
CA TYR A 129 -28.64 -1.46 -3.50
C TYR A 129 -29.88 -2.31 -3.80
N LEU A 130 -29.82 -3.62 -3.53
CA LEU A 130 -30.96 -4.53 -3.73
C LEU A 130 -32.16 -4.17 -2.86
N SER A 131 -31.94 -3.69 -1.62
CA SER A 131 -33.03 -3.20 -0.76
C SER A 131 -33.77 -2.05 -1.44
N LYS A 132 -33.03 -1.10 -2.01
CA LYS A 132 -33.63 0.08 -2.64
C LYS A 132 -34.32 -0.23 -3.97
N LEU A 133 -33.79 -1.18 -4.75
CA LEU A 133 -34.52 -1.71 -5.92
C LEU A 133 -35.83 -2.41 -5.51
N ARG A 134 -35.82 -3.19 -4.42
CA ARG A 134 -37.01 -3.85 -3.87
C ARG A 134 -38.03 -2.82 -3.38
N ASP A 135 -37.58 -1.87 -2.56
CA ASP A 135 -38.43 -0.82 -1.98
C ASP A 135 -39.02 0.10 -3.09
N ALA A 136 -38.42 0.15 -4.29
CA ALA A 136 -38.93 0.83 -5.49
C ALA A 136 -39.82 -0.04 -6.41
N GLY A 137 -40.02 -1.32 -6.07
CA GLY A 137 -40.78 -2.29 -6.88
C GLY A 137 -40.09 -2.68 -8.19
N GLN A 138 -38.75 -2.61 -8.25
CA GLN A 138 -37.96 -2.97 -9.43
C GLN A 138 -37.44 -4.42 -9.40
N VAL A 139 -37.33 -5.02 -8.21
CA VAL A 139 -36.96 -6.44 -8.03
C VAL A 139 -37.81 -7.09 -6.94
N GLU A 140 -38.10 -8.38 -7.11
CA GLU A 140 -38.71 -9.22 -6.08
C GLU A 140 -37.63 -10.06 -5.39
N ILE A 141 -37.37 -9.76 -4.11
CA ILE A 141 -36.35 -10.42 -3.29
C ILE A 141 -36.78 -10.47 -1.82
N SER A 142 -36.65 -11.64 -1.18
CA SER A 142 -36.97 -11.82 0.25
C SER A 142 -35.87 -11.24 1.15
N ASP A 143 -36.17 -10.98 2.42
CA ASP A 143 -35.15 -10.52 3.39
C ASP A 143 -34.03 -11.56 3.60
N GLU A 144 -34.34 -12.85 3.48
CA GLU A 144 -33.34 -13.93 3.55
C GLU A 144 -32.37 -13.88 2.35
N GLN A 145 -32.91 -13.80 1.13
CA GLN A 145 -32.12 -13.63 -0.09
C GLN A 145 -31.28 -12.34 -0.03
N LEU A 146 -31.87 -11.25 0.46
CA LEU A 146 -31.22 -9.95 0.60
C LEU A 146 -30.11 -9.97 1.68
N ASN A 147 -30.24 -10.80 2.71
CA ASN A 147 -29.20 -11.07 3.70
C ASN A 147 -28.04 -11.90 3.14
N ALA A 148 -28.25 -12.75 2.13
CA ALA A 148 -27.15 -13.45 1.45
C ALA A 148 -26.18 -12.48 0.72
N PHE A 149 -26.64 -11.26 0.38
CA PHE A 149 -25.80 -10.19 -0.16
C PHE A 149 -25.15 -9.30 0.92
N ALA A 150 -25.35 -9.59 2.22
CA ALA A 150 -24.71 -8.84 3.30
C ALA A 150 -23.19 -9.03 3.27
N GLY A 151 -22.44 -7.92 3.23
CA GLY A 151 -20.98 -7.98 3.15
C GLY A 151 -20.43 -8.30 1.76
N ILE A 152 -21.27 -8.30 0.72
CA ILE A 152 -20.84 -8.17 -0.68
C ILE A 152 -20.75 -6.68 -1.01
N PHE A 153 -19.56 -6.24 -1.41
CA PHE A 153 -19.28 -4.87 -1.81
C PHE A 153 -18.42 -4.86 -3.06
N TYR A 154 -18.85 -4.08 -4.05
CA TYR A 154 -18.13 -3.83 -5.28
C TYR A 154 -17.50 -2.43 -5.21
N LYS A 155 -16.23 -2.32 -5.64
CA LYS A 155 -15.53 -1.05 -5.77
C LYS A 155 -14.90 -0.96 -7.14
N ARG A 156 -15.01 0.19 -7.79
CA ARG A 156 -14.20 0.58 -8.94
C ARG A 156 -13.38 1.81 -8.58
N GLU A 157 -12.10 1.82 -8.95
CA GLU A 157 -11.20 2.97 -8.77
C GLU A 157 -10.60 3.33 -10.12
N TYR A 158 -10.63 4.62 -10.46
CA TYR A 158 -10.03 5.17 -11.66
C TYR A 158 -8.93 6.14 -11.24
N SER A 159 -7.68 5.82 -11.57
CA SER A 159 -6.52 6.63 -11.22
C SER A 159 -5.95 7.33 -12.45
N TYR A 160 -5.44 8.55 -12.27
CA TYR A 160 -4.72 9.32 -13.28
C TYR A 160 -3.45 9.86 -12.64
N GLN A 161 -2.29 9.47 -13.15
CA GLN A 161 -0.98 9.94 -12.70
C GLN A 161 -0.35 10.81 -13.79
N TYR A 162 0.12 11.99 -13.41
CA TYR A 162 0.80 12.92 -14.31
C TYR A 162 1.88 13.72 -13.56
N PHE A 163 2.65 14.52 -14.30
CA PHE A 163 3.72 15.36 -13.75
C PHE A 163 3.37 16.85 -13.81
N ALA A 164 3.85 17.58 -12.80
CA ALA A 164 3.76 19.04 -12.70
C ALA A 164 5.12 19.62 -12.30
N ARG A 165 5.51 20.75 -12.88
CA ARG A 165 6.79 21.42 -12.59
C ARG A 165 6.76 22.08 -11.22
N THR A 166 5.60 22.61 -10.83
CA THR A 166 5.40 23.24 -9.52
C THR A 166 4.26 22.59 -8.74
N TYR A 167 4.33 22.70 -7.43
CA TYR A 167 3.29 22.26 -6.50
C TYR A 167 1.95 23.00 -6.72
N GLU A 168 2.00 24.25 -7.17
CA GLU A 168 0.82 25.03 -7.52
C GLU A 168 0.19 24.56 -8.83
N GLU A 169 0.99 24.30 -9.87
CA GLU A 169 0.53 23.68 -11.12
C GLU A 169 -0.16 22.35 -10.84
N GLY A 170 0.47 21.48 -10.03
CA GLY A 170 -0.05 20.15 -9.72
C GLY A 170 -1.41 20.16 -9.03
N LEU A 171 -1.73 21.21 -8.26
CA LEU A 171 -3.04 21.40 -7.66
C LEU A 171 -4.06 22.04 -8.61
N LYS A 172 -3.63 22.87 -9.57
CA LYS A 172 -4.50 23.62 -10.51
C LYS A 172 -4.87 22.88 -11.81
N LYS A 173 -4.00 22.00 -12.34
CA LYS A 173 -3.91 21.71 -13.78
C LYS A 173 -5.22 21.36 -14.51
N ASN A 174 -6.02 20.40 -14.01
CA ASN A 174 -7.37 20.10 -14.51
C ASN A 174 -8.14 19.22 -13.51
N PHE A 175 -9.37 19.57 -13.10
CA PHE A 175 -10.19 18.69 -12.24
C PHE A 175 -10.97 17.60 -13.00
N ASP A 176 -11.02 17.65 -14.33
CA ASP A 176 -11.65 16.60 -15.14
C ASP A 176 -10.89 15.27 -15.02
N ARG A 177 -9.55 15.33 -14.91
CA ARG A 177 -8.69 14.16 -14.63
C ARG A 177 -8.98 13.52 -13.27
N LEU A 178 -9.51 14.29 -12.31
CA LEU A 178 -9.90 13.84 -10.98
C LEU A 178 -11.34 13.33 -10.92
N LEU A 179 -12.28 14.08 -11.49
CA LEU A 179 -13.71 13.85 -11.34
C LEU A 179 -14.32 13.01 -12.47
N LEU A 180 -13.65 12.96 -13.64
CA LEU A 180 -14.15 12.36 -14.87
C LEU A 180 -13.19 11.30 -15.45
N SER A 181 -12.22 10.82 -14.68
CA SER A 181 -11.21 9.82 -15.09
C SER A 181 -11.78 8.55 -15.73
N PHE A 182 -13.05 8.22 -15.44
CA PHE A 182 -13.76 7.12 -16.09
C PHE A 182 -13.93 7.28 -17.60
N LYS A 183 -13.97 8.53 -18.12
CA LYS A 183 -14.10 8.82 -19.55
C LYS A 183 -12.92 8.34 -20.38
N ASN A 184 -11.74 8.16 -19.78
CA ASN A 184 -10.56 7.71 -20.50
C ASN A 184 -10.64 6.21 -20.87
N PHE A 185 -11.65 5.49 -20.40
CA PHE A 185 -11.89 4.07 -20.67
C PHE A 185 -13.18 3.84 -21.49
N ASP A 186 -13.57 4.84 -22.29
CA ASP A 186 -14.77 4.89 -23.12
C ASP A 186 -14.36 5.17 -24.57
N GLY A 187 -14.41 4.12 -25.42
CA GLY A 187 -13.85 4.16 -26.76
C GLY A 187 -12.34 4.41 -26.75
N ASN A 188 -11.86 5.18 -27.73
CA ASN A 188 -10.45 5.47 -27.96
C ASN A 188 -9.85 6.58 -27.07
N LYS A 189 -10.57 7.11 -26.08
CA LYS A 189 -10.14 8.25 -25.24
C LYS A 189 -8.90 7.97 -24.37
N PHE A 190 -8.47 6.72 -24.26
CA PHE A 190 -7.17 6.38 -23.66
C PHE A 190 -5.98 6.85 -24.52
N LEU A 191 -6.19 7.13 -25.80
CA LEU A 191 -5.19 7.72 -26.72
C LEU A 191 -4.99 9.23 -26.50
N ASP A 192 -5.88 9.88 -25.75
CA ASP A 192 -5.83 11.33 -25.48
C ASP A 192 -4.96 11.69 -24.26
N ILE A 193 -4.38 10.71 -23.56
CA ILE A 193 -3.47 10.95 -22.42
C ILE A 193 -2.14 11.56 -22.90
N GLU A 194 -1.52 12.46 -22.14
CA GLU A 194 -0.27 13.10 -22.56
C GLU A 194 0.94 12.15 -22.35
N ASN A 195 2.09 12.50 -22.92
CA ASN A 195 3.33 11.73 -22.76
C ASN A 195 3.74 11.65 -21.28
N ASN A 196 4.23 10.48 -20.87
CA ASN A 196 4.56 10.11 -19.50
C ASN A 196 3.35 10.11 -18.53
N GLU A 197 2.11 10.08 -19.02
CA GLU A 197 0.91 9.97 -18.18
C GLU A 197 0.39 8.53 -18.12
N LEU A 198 -0.13 8.16 -16.95
CA LEU A 198 -0.60 6.81 -16.63
C LEU A 198 -2.04 6.88 -16.13
N ILE A 199 -2.96 6.22 -16.83
CA ILE A 199 -4.33 5.99 -16.35
C ILE A 199 -4.52 4.53 -15.93
N GLN A 200 -5.31 4.30 -14.89
CA GLN A 200 -5.63 2.95 -14.40
C GLN A 200 -7.11 2.83 -14.04
N LYS A 201 -7.70 1.67 -14.32
CA LYS A 201 -9.05 1.28 -13.88
C LYS A 201 -8.95 -0.02 -13.11
N GLU A 202 -9.29 0.01 -11.83
CA GLU A 202 -9.22 -1.13 -10.92
C GLU A 202 -10.61 -1.54 -10.45
N GLU A 203 -10.89 -2.84 -10.46
CA GLU A 203 -12.16 -3.41 -10.04
C GLU A 203 -11.98 -4.44 -8.92
N PHE A 204 -12.81 -4.33 -7.90
CA PHE A 204 -12.74 -5.15 -6.70
C PHE A 204 -14.11 -5.70 -6.34
N LEU A 205 -14.14 -6.97 -5.97
CA LEU A 205 -15.28 -7.61 -5.33
C LEU A 205 -14.80 -8.20 -4.01
N SER A 206 -15.29 -7.62 -2.91
CA SER A 206 -15.08 -8.15 -1.56
C SER A 206 -16.29 -8.96 -1.11
N LEU A 207 -16.04 -10.14 -0.55
CA LEU A 207 -17.04 -11.06 -0.05
C LEU A 207 -16.68 -11.46 1.39
N LYS A 208 -17.46 -10.94 2.34
CA LYS A 208 -17.28 -11.22 3.77
C LYS A 208 -18.11 -12.42 4.22
N ILE A 209 -17.69 -13.63 3.85
CA ILE A 209 -18.22 -14.87 4.42
C ILE A 209 -17.58 -15.09 5.78
N GLY A 210 -18.36 -15.07 6.87
CA GLY A 210 -17.82 -15.48 8.16
C GLY A 210 -18.81 -15.92 9.22
N ALA A 211 -18.52 -17.08 9.80
CA ALA A 211 -19.17 -17.58 11.01
C ALA A 211 -18.46 -16.99 12.24
N ASN A 212 -19.20 -16.25 13.07
CA ASN A 212 -18.71 -15.79 14.36
C ASN A 212 -19.14 -16.80 15.42
N ALA A 213 -18.25 -17.71 15.80
CA ALA A 213 -18.47 -18.55 16.97
C ALA A 213 -18.21 -17.71 18.24
N ARG A 214 -19.22 -17.63 19.12
CA ARG A 214 -19.08 -17.07 20.47
C ARG A 214 -19.38 -18.17 21.46
N THR A 215 -18.48 -18.43 22.40
CA THR A 215 -18.82 -19.32 23.52
C THR A 215 -19.83 -18.63 24.44
N PRO A 216 -20.72 -19.37 25.12
CA PRO A 216 -21.47 -18.84 26.25
C PRO A 216 -20.53 -18.21 27.28
N SER A 217 -20.93 -17.11 27.91
CA SER A 217 -20.11 -16.45 28.91
C SER A 217 -20.14 -17.21 30.23
N ILE A 218 -19.02 -17.83 30.59
CA ILE A 218 -18.84 -18.48 31.90
C ILE A 218 -18.07 -17.50 32.78
N TYR A 219 -18.66 -17.10 33.91
CA TYR A 219 -18.14 -16.04 34.81
C TYR A 219 -17.83 -14.69 34.11
N GLY A 220 -18.62 -14.32 33.11
CA GLY A 220 -18.42 -13.09 32.34
C GLY A 220 -17.26 -13.13 31.34
N LEU A 221 -16.60 -14.28 31.17
CA LEU A 221 -15.54 -14.47 30.16
C LEU A 221 -16.14 -15.01 28.86
N GLN A 222 -15.92 -14.31 27.75
CA GLN A 222 -16.32 -14.74 26.40
C GLN A 222 -15.09 -15.04 25.53
N LEU A 223 -15.11 -16.18 24.85
CA LEU A 223 -14.18 -16.53 23.77
C LEU A 223 -14.88 -16.26 22.43
N MET A 224 -14.25 -15.43 21.60
CA MET A 224 -14.64 -15.25 20.20
C MET A 224 -13.70 -16.02 19.29
N ALA A 225 -14.24 -16.61 18.23
CA ALA A 225 -13.51 -17.12 17.08
C ALA A 225 -14.27 -16.78 15.78
N GLY A 226 -13.56 -16.29 14.77
CA GLY A 226 -14.16 -15.95 13.49
C GLY A 226 -13.14 -15.85 12.35
N ALA A 227 -13.53 -16.42 11.22
CA ALA A 227 -13.01 -16.22 9.87
C ALA A 227 -14.25 -15.97 8.97
N THR A 228 -14.21 -15.41 7.76
CA THR A 228 -13.10 -15.20 6.81
C THR A 228 -13.32 -13.86 6.06
N VAL A 229 -12.39 -13.44 5.18
CA VAL A 229 -12.64 -12.42 4.14
C VAL A 229 -12.01 -12.88 2.82
N ALA A 230 -12.81 -12.98 1.77
CA ALA A 230 -12.30 -13.18 0.41
C ALA A 230 -12.31 -11.83 -0.34
N PHE A 231 -11.16 -11.45 -0.90
CA PHE A 231 -11.01 -10.20 -1.65
C PHE A 231 -10.43 -10.51 -3.03
N ASN A 232 -11.24 -10.30 -4.07
CA ASN A 232 -10.86 -10.56 -5.44
C ASN A 232 -10.75 -9.24 -6.19
N LYS A 233 -9.54 -8.93 -6.69
CA LYS A 233 -9.38 -7.89 -7.69
C LYS A 233 -9.74 -8.51 -9.04
N LEU A 234 -10.92 -8.14 -9.56
CA LEU A 234 -11.49 -8.74 -10.75
C LEU A 234 -10.64 -8.41 -11.99
N SER A 235 -10.25 -7.14 -12.09
CA SER A 235 -9.36 -6.60 -13.12
C SER A 235 -8.62 -5.36 -12.59
N ASN A 236 -7.43 -5.11 -13.08
CA ASN A 236 -6.85 -3.77 -13.19
C ASN A 236 -6.35 -3.65 -14.63
N ILE A 237 -6.76 -2.57 -15.29
CA ILE A 237 -6.35 -2.18 -16.62
C ILE A 237 -5.54 -0.90 -16.48
N SER A 238 -4.40 -0.78 -17.17
CA SER A 238 -3.60 0.44 -17.21
C SER A 238 -3.17 0.80 -18.63
N TYR A 239 -3.15 2.09 -18.92
CA TYR A 239 -2.54 2.66 -20.12
C TYR A 239 -1.47 3.68 -19.68
N HIS A 240 -0.28 3.57 -20.24
CA HIS A 240 0.85 4.46 -20.00
C HIS A 240 1.39 4.91 -21.36
N ARG A 241 1.29 6.21 -21.67
CA ARG A 241 1.90 6.75 -22.89
C ARG A 241 3.33 7.13 -22.61
N LEU A 242 4.26 6.63 -23.41
CA LEU A 242 5.67 6.95 -23.26
C LEU A 242 5.97 8.28 -23.95
N GLU A 243 6.95 9.01 -23.44
CA GLU A 243 7.60 10.06 -24.22
C GLU A 243 8.39 9.44 -25.37
N GLN A 244 8.03 9.81 -26.61
CA GLN A 244 8.69 9.33 -27.82
C GLN A 244 10.17 9.76 -27.82
N SER A 245 11.05 8.85 -27.40
CA SER A 245 12.48 8.96 -27.69
C SER A 245 12.70 8.72 -29.18
N ARG A 246 13.82 9.19 -29.74
CA ARG A 246 14.15 8.96 -31.16
C ARG A 246 14.43 7.48 -31.50
N GLU A 247 14.52 6.61 -30.51
CA GLU A 247 14.90 5.20 -30.64
C GLU A 247 13.78 4.22 -30.24
N ALA A 248 12.78 4.68 -29.47
CA ALA A 248 11.62 3.88 -29.08
C ALA A 248 10.44 4.12 -30.02
N LEU A 249 10.00 3.06 -30.73
CA LEU A 249 8.78 3.08 -31.54
C LEU A 249 7.50 2.94 -30.68
N ASP A 250 7.65 2.49 -29.44
CA ASP A 250 6.59 2.27 -28.47
C ASP A 250 5.94 3.60 -28.05
N GLU A 251 4.66 3.78 -28.38
CA GLU A 251 3.90 4.96 -27.92
C GLU A 251 3.05 4.64 -26.70
N LEU A 252 2.41 3.47 -26.66
CA LEU A 252 1.43 3.11 -25.64
C LEU A 252 1.73 1.75 -25.03
N ARG A 253 2.00 1.72 -23.74
CA ARG A 253 2.06 0.50 -22.94
C ARG A 253 0.73 0.26 -22.25
N VAL A 254 0.20 -0.94 -22.46
CA VAL A 254 -1.08 -1.38 -21.92
C VAL A 254 -0.82 -2.57 -21.01
N SER A 255 -1.46 -2.64 -19.84
CA SER A 255 -1.34 -3.81 -18.97
C SER A 255 -2.66 -4.23 -18.37
N HIS A 256 -2.81 -5.54 -18.17
CA HIS A 256 -3.97 -6.11 -17.50
C HIS A 256 -3.54 -7.06 -16.39
N LYS A 257 -3.92 -6.71 -15.16
CA LYS A 257 -3.53 -7.30 -13.89
C LYS A 257 -4.73 -8.00 -13.23
N LYS A 258 -4.66 -9.31 -13.09
CA LYS A 258 -5.59 -10.11 -12.26
C LYS A 258 -4.92 -10.51 -10.95
N MET A 259 -5.60 -10.32 -9.83
CA MET A 259 -5.10 -10.69 -8.50
C MET A 259 -6.18 -11.38 -7.69
N ARG A 260 -5.87 -12.59 -7.23
CA ARG A 260 -6.70 -13.37 -6.29
C ARG A 260 -6.02 -13.35 -4.93
N VAL A 261 -6.76 -12.98 -3.88
CA VAL A 261 -6.27 -13.03 -2.49
C VAL A 261 -7.14 -14.02 -1.71
N LEU A 262 -6.50 -15.08 -1.21
CA LEU A 262 -7.10 -16.04 -0.29
C LEU A 262 -6.43 -15.83 1.07
N GLY A 263 -7.21 -15.54 2.10
CA GLY A 263 -6.67 -15.35 3.44
C GLY A 263 -7.59 -15.89 4.52
N SER A 264 -6.99 -16.37 5.59
CA SER A 264 -7.66 -16.75 6.82
C SER A 264 -7.30 -15.75 7.92
N ARG A 265 -8.27 -15.43 8.77
CA ARG A 265 -8.09 -14.66 10.00
C ARG A 265 -8.65 -15.50 11.13
N VAL A 266 -7.95 -15.54 12.25
CA VAL A 266 -8.34 -16.18 13.49
C VAL A 266 -8.15 -15.14 14.59
N GLU A 267 -9.26 -14.61 15.09
CA GLU A 267 -9.29 -13.72 16.26
C GLU A 267 -9.63 -14.56 17.50
N VAL A 268 -8.87 -14.39 18.58
CA VAL A 268 -9.07 -15.01 19.89
C VAL A 268 -8.97 -13.90 20.94
N ALA A 269 -10.07 -13.57 21.60
CA ALA A 269 -10.10 -12.54 22.63
C ALA A 269 -10.67 -13.09 23.94
N LEU A 270 -10.11 -12.63 25.06
CA LEU A 270 -10.65 -12.78 26.41
C LEU A 270 -11.26 -11.43 26.83
N GLN A 271 -12.58 -11.41 26.95
CA GLN A 271 -13.34 -10.21 27.32
C GLN A 271 -14.06 -10.44 28.65
N LEU A 272 -14.01 -9.44 29.54
CA LEU A 272 -14.95 -9.32 30.65
C LEU A 272 -16.23 -8.66 30.15
N ASP A 273 -17.36 -9.30 30.40
CA ASP A 273 -18.69 -8.81 30.06
C ASP A 273 -19.50 -8.50 31.32
N PHE A 274 -19.66 -7.20 31.61
CA PHE A 274 -20.50 -6.72 32.71
C PHE A 274 -21.93 -6.59 32.21
N LEU A 275 -22.70 -7.68 32.31
CA LEU A 275 -24.15 -7.74 32.06
C LEU A 275 -24.58 -7.24 30.66
N ASN A 276 -23.75 -7.41 29.63
CA ASN A 276 -23.90 -6.82 28.29
C ASN A 276 -23.89 -5.28 28.21
N LEU A 277 -23.69 -4.57 29.34
CA LEU A 277 -23.59 -3.11 29.38
C LEU A 277 -22.17 -2.62 29.05
N LEU A 278 -21.14 -3.37 29.48
CA LEU A 278 -19.74 -3.00 29.30
C LEU A 278 -18.90 -4.24 28.95
N LYS A 279 -18.18 -4.19 27.83
CA LYS A 279 -17.28 -5.27 27.40
C LYS A 279 -15.84 -4.76 27.39
N ILE A 280 -14.99 -5.31 28.25
CA ILE A 280 -13.59 -4.93 28.39
C ILE A 280 -12.72 -6.07 27.86
N SER A 281 -11.99 -5.82 26.77
CA SER A 281 -10.96 -6.77 26.29
C SER A 281 -9.76 -6.72 27.24
N LEU A 282 -9.47 -7.83 27.92
CA LEU A 282 -8.32 -7.95 28.81
C LEU A 282 -7.07 -8.35 28.03
N LEU A 283 -7.20 -9.41 27.24
CA LEU A 283 -6.16 -10.03 26.44
C LEU A 283 -6.77 -10.41 25.09
N GLY A 284 -6.02 -10.22 24.00
CA GLY A 284 -6.43 -10.69 22.69
C GLY A 284 -5.24 -11.08 21.83
N GLY A 285 -5.48 -11.98 20.90
CA GLY A 285 -4.60 -12.33 19.80
C GLY A 285 -5.39 -12.38 18.50
N GLU A 286 -4.83 -11.82 17.44
CA GLU A 286 -5.30 -11.99 16.08
C GLU A 286 -4.15 -12.57 15.26
N TYR A 287 -4.41 -13.66 14.56
CA TYR A 287 -3.52 -14.19 13.55
C TYR A 287 -4.21 -14.15 12.19
N GLN A 288 -3.51 -13.63 11.19
CA GLN A 288 -3.97 -13.59 9.81
C GLN A 288 -2.87 -14.13 8.90
N ASN A 289 -3.21 -15.07 8.03
CA ASN A 289 -2.38 -15.46 6.91
C ASN A 289 -3.14 -15.12 5.61
N SER A 290 -2.46 -14.55 4.63
CA SER A 290 -3.00 -14.45 3.27
C SER A 290 -1.98 -14.81 2.21
N TYR A 291 -2.46 -15.54 1.22
CA TYR A 291 -1.77 -15.86 -0.02
C TYR A 291 -2.44 -15.09 -1.16
N SER A 292 -1.65 -14.31 -1.90
CA SER A 292 -2.10 -13.67 -3.13
C SER A 292 -1.33 -14.21 -4.33
N ARG A 293 -2.04 -14.37 -5.44
CA ARG A 293 -1.42 -14.59 -6.75
C ARG A 293 -1.87 -13.49 -7.70
N THR A 294 -0.89 -12.81 -8.27
CA THR A 294 -1.03 -11.77 -9.29
C THR A 294 -0.50 -12.32 -10.61
N LYS A 295 -1.24 -12.13 -11.71
CA LYS A 295 -0.67 -12.15 -13.06
C LYS A 295 -0.94 -10.81 -13.73
N ILE A 296 0.10 -10.24 -14.35
CA ILE A 296 0.00 -9.11 -15.28
C ILE A 296 0.44 -9.61 -16.66
N THR A 297 -0.27 -9.20 -17.70
CA THR A 297 0.20 -9.27 -19.08
C THR A 297 0.41 -7.83 -19.57
N HIS A 298 1.51 -7.60 -20.27
CA HIS A 298 1.92 -6.33 -20.83
C HIS A 298 1.80 -6.39 -22.35
N PHE A 299 1.27 -5.32 -22.93
CA PHE A 299 1.16 -5.11 -24.36
C PHE A 299 1.77 -3.77 -24.72
N THR A 300 2.33 -3.67 -25.92
CA THR A 300 2.98 -2.45 -26.40
C THR A 300 2.54 -2.17 -27.82
N PHE A 301 2.12 -0.93 -28.08
CA PHE A 301 1.63 -0.46 -29.37
C PHE A 301 2.49 0.71 -29.85
N ASN A 302 2.86 0.67 -31.12
CA ASN A 302 3.57 1.75 -31.79
C ASN A 302 2.59 2.76 -32.39
N HIS A 303 3.10 3.91 -32.86
CA HIS A 303 2.27 4.98 -33.42
C HIS A 303 1.39 4.55 -34.61
N GLN A 304 1.90 3.67 -35.49
CA GLN A 304 1.17 3.22 -36.67
C GLN A 304 -0.03 2.35 -36.27
N ASP A 305 0.14 1.48 -35.28
CA ASP A 305 -0.93 0.62 -34.74
C ASP A 305 -2.13 1.42 -34.18
N LEU A 306 -1.87 2.65 -33.72
CA LEU A 306 -2.85 3.50 -33.02
C LEU A 306 -3.52 4.52 -33.96
N VAL A 307 -2.77 5.07 -34.92
CA VAL A 307 -3.29 6.07 -35.89
C VAL A 307 -4.30 5.44 -36.86
N THR A 308 -4.18 4.14 -37.14
CA THR A 308 -5.04 3.43 -38.10
C THR A 308 -6.21 2.68 -37.42
N LEU A 309 -6.79 3.22 -36.35
CA LEU A 309 -7.94 2.60 -35.64
C LEU A 309 -9.29 3.27 -35.99
N PRO A 310 -9.98 2.87 -37.07
CA PRO A 310 -11.41 3.11 -37.23
C PRO A 310 -12.23 2.62 -36.02
N ALA A 311 -13.38 3.25 -35.77
CA ALA A 311 -14.32 2.83 -34.72
C ALA A 311 -14.95 1.42 -34.93
N HIS A 312 -14.63 0.75 -36.04
CA HIS A 312 -15.07 -0.61 -36.36
C HIS A 312 -13.88 -1.57 -36.59
N ASP A 313 -12.67 -1.15 -36.22
CA ASP A 313 -11.50 -2.02 -36.28
C ASP A 313 -11.60 -3.15 -35.24
N PRO A 314 -11.27 -4.42 -35.59
CA PRO A 314 -11.26 -5.53 -34.64
C PRO A 314 -10.39 -5.29 -33.40
N LEU A 315 -9.29 -4.55 -33.54
CA LEU A 315 -8.43 -4.17 -32.41
C LEU A 315 -9.12 -3.15 -31.51
N MET A 316 -9.89 -2.21 -32.06
CA MET A 316 -10.70 -1.27 -31.28
C MET A 316 -11.84 -1.98 -30.52
N VAL A 317 -12.50 -2.96 -31.14
CA VAL A 317 -13.49 -3.82 -30.43
C VAL A 317 -12.82 -4.57 -29.27
N ASN A 318 -11.60 -5.08 -29.47
CA ASN A 318 -10.84 -5.70 -28.39
C ASN A 318 -10.38 -4.70 -27.32
N PHE A 319 -10.09 -3.43 -27.65
CA PHE A 319 -9.85 -2.38 -26.65
C PHE A 319 -11.08 -2.08 -25.80
N ASP A 320 -12.28 -2.04 -26.39
CA ASP A 320 -13.52 -1.86 -25.63
C ASP A 320 -13.82 -3.08 -24.73
N ASP A 321 -13.63 -4.30 -25.24
CA ASP A 321 -13.75 -5.54 -24.47
C ASP A 321 -12.72 -5.63 -23.32
N PHE A 322 -11.47 -5.25 -23.60
CA PHE A 322 -10.37 -5.16 -22.64
C PHE A 322 -10.69 -4.12 -21.56
N ASN A 323 -11.15 -2.93 -21.97
CA ASN A 323 -11.67 -1.91 -21.06
C ASN A 323 -12.80 -2.48 -20.20
N ASN A 324 -13.71 -3.29 -20.74
CA ASN A 324 -14.77 -3.94 -19.98
C ASN A 324 -14.31 -5.13 -19.11
N GLY A 325 -13.00 -5.39 -19.01
CA GLY A 325 -12.40 -6.36 -18.09
C GLY A 325 -12.30 -7.79 -18.63
N LYS A 326 -12.51 -8.00 -19.94
CA LYS A 326 -12.32 -9.30 -20.59
C LYS A 326 -10.86 -9.74 -20.48
N ASP A 327 -10.64 -11.05 -20.30
CA ASP A 327 -9.27 -11.59 -20.21
C ASP A 327 -8.57 -11.46 -21.57
N PRO A 328 -7.34 -10.91 -21.64
CA PRO A 328 -6.61 -10.78 -22.91
C PRO A 328 -6.37 -12.09 -23.64
N LYS A 329 -6.40 -13.23 -22.93
CA LYS A 329 -6.37 -14.56 -23.55
C LYS A 329 -7.54 -14.85 -24.51
N HIS A 330 -8.58 -14.02 -24.49
CA HIS A 330 -9.76 -14.09 -25.35
C HIS A 330 -9.88 -12.88 -26.30
N LEU A 331 -8.78 -12.14 -26.48
CA LEU A 331 -8.66 -10.99 -27.37
C LEU A 331 -7.56 -11.30 -28.39
N ASP A 332 -7.92 -11.96 -29.49
CA ASP A 332 -6.93 -12.50 -30.43
C ASP A 332 -6.05 -11.40 -31.05
N GLU A 333 -6.61 -10.24 -31.37
CA GLU A 333 -5.87 -9.07 -31.90
C GLU A 333 -4.87 -8.47 -30.91
N PHE A 334 -4.93 -8.79 -29.61
CA PHE A 334 -3.92 -8.32 -28.63
C PHE A 334 -2.65 -9.18 -28.64
N LYS A 335 -2.71 -10.42 -29.15
CA LYS A 335 -1.58 -11.37 -29.10
C LYS A 335 -0.30 -10.88 -29.81
N PRO A 336 -0.36 -10.23 -30.99
CA PRO A 336 0.84 -9.71 -31.66
C PRO A 336 1.58 -8.64 -30.85
N PHE A 337 0.89 -8.00 -29.90
CA PHE A 337 1.40 -6.90 -29.08
C PHE A 337 1.87 -7.36 -27.69
N GLU A 338 1.76 -8.64 -27.32
CA GLU A 338 2.18 -9.15 -26.00
C GLU A 338 3.71 -9.15 -25.84
N ASP A 339 4.25 -8.05 -25.31
CA ASP A 339 5.67 -7.92 -24.91
C ASP A 339 6.03 -8.89 -23.75
N GLY A 340 5.03 -9.39 -23.01
CA GLY A 340 5.18 -10.51 -22.08
C GLY A 340 4.45 -10.37 -20.75
N THR A 341 4.95 -11.05 -19.72
CA THR A 341 4.16 -11.32 -18.50
C THR A 341 4.92 -11.17 -17.20
N GLN A 342 4.16 -10.89 -16.13
CA GLN A 342 4.60 -10.86 -14.75
C GLN A 342 3.70 -11.80 -13.92
N ASP A 343 4.27 -12.84 -13.32
CA ASP A 343 3.61 -13.63 -12.26
C ASP A 343 4.20 -13.21 -10.91
N SER A 344 3.37 -12.78 -9.96
CA SER A 344 3.77 -12.54 -8.55
C SER A 344 2.95 -13.41 -7.60
N ARG A 345 3.60 -13.94 -6.57
CA ARG A 345 3.00 -14.73 -5.49
C ARG A 345 3.46 -14.15 -4.18
N VAL A 346 2.53 -13.63 -3.38
CA VAL A 346 2.85 -13.07 -2.05
C VAL A 346 2.20 -13.93 -0.99
N ALA A 347 2.99 -14.48 -0.08
CA ALA A 347 2.51 -15.04 1.18
C ALA A 347 2.76 -14.01 2.29
N SER A 348 1.78 -13.74 3.13
CA SER A 348 1.92 -12.81 4.26
C SER A 348 1.31 -13.38 5.54
N GLU A 349 1.99 -13.22 6.65
CA GLU A 349 1.55 -13.64 7.98
C GLU A 349 1.64 -12.46 8.96
N ASN A 350 0.54 -12.14 9.60
CA ASN A 350 0.41 -11.07 10.57
C ASN A 350 -0.11 -11.65 11.90
N MET A 351 0.54 -11.28 13.00
CA MET A 351 0.10 -11.60 14.35
C MET A 351 0.00 -10.30 15.16
N ALA A 352 -1.17 -9.97 15.67
CA ALA A 352 -1.38 -8.88 16.61
C ALA A 352 -1.72 -9.44 18.00
N LEU A 353 -1.03 -8.97 19.03
CA LEU A 353 -1.32 -9.27 20.44
C LEU A 353 -1.72 -7.99 21.16
N TYR A 354 -2.75 -8.08 21.99
CA TYR A 354 -3.36 -6.97 22.71
C TYR A 354 -3.43 -7.31 24.21
N LEU A 355 -2.99 -6.41 25.08
CA LEU A 355 -3.10 -6.52 26.53
C LEU A 355 -3.57 -5.17 27.09
N LEU A 356 -4.83 -5.12 27.54
CA LEU A 356 -5.51 -3.90 27.96
C LEU A 356 -5.36 -2.79 26.90
N MET A 357 -4.62 -1.72 27.23
CA MET A 357 -4.40 -0.58 26.33
C MET A 357 -3.29 -0.79 25.30
N TRP A 358 -2.36 -1.72 25.56
CA TRP A 358 -1.17 -1.91 24.75
C TRP A 358 -1.38 -2.99 23.71
N GLY A 359 -0.72 -2.85 22.56
CA GLY A 359 -0.58 -3.97 21.65
C GLY A 359 0.68 -3.90 20.81
N LYS A 360 0.97 -5.05 20.22
CA LYS A 360 2.07 -5.25 19.28
C LYS A 360 1.58 -6.06 18.10
N LEU A 361 1.97 -5.65 16.90
CA LEU A 361 1.77 -6.40 15.67
C LEU A 361 3.13 -6.80 15.12
N TRP A 362 3.24 -8.04 14.66
CA TRP A 362 4.35 -8.55 13.87
C TRP A 362 3.79 -9.06 12.56
N GLY A 363 4.22 -8.44 11.46
CA GLY A 363 3.89 -8.83 10.10
C GLY A 363 5.12 -9.35 9.40
N SER A 364 4.93 -10.28 8.48
CA SER A 364 5.94 -10.65 7.49
C SER A 364 5.28 -10.98 6.17
N SER A 365 5.96 -10.71 5.06
CA SER A 365 5.56 -11.20 3.76
C SER A 365 6.76 -11.59 2.90
N THR A 366 6.55 -12.58 2.05
CA THR A 366 7.51 -13.03 1.04
C THR A 366 6.80 -12.99 -0.30
N GLU A 367 7.40 -12.31 -1.26
CA GLU A 367 6.97 -12.23 -2.64
C GLU A 367 7.98 -12.95 -3.55
N GLU A 368 7.50 -13.93 -4.31
CA GLU A 368 8.16 -14.48 -5.49
C GLU A 368 7.62 -13.73 -6.71
N LEU A 369 8.49 -13.12 -7.50
CA LEU A 369 8.17 -12.38 -8.72
C LEU A 369 8.92 -12.99 -9.90
N VAL A 370 8.21 -13.33 -10.96
CA VAL A 370 8.79 -13.84 -12.21
C VAL A 370 8.36 -12.95 -13.36
N LEU A 371 9.34 -12.34 -14.02
CA LEU A 371 9.14 -11.53 -15.21
C LEU A 371 9.56 -12.35 -16.45
N ARG A 372 8.73 -12.34 -17.48
CA ARG A 372 8.99 -13.01 -18.77
C ARG A 372 8.80 -12.03 -19.94
N SER A 373 9.65 -12.21 -20.93
CA SER A 373 9.50 -11.77 -22.32
C SER A 373 9.95 -12.95 -23.21
N ASP A 374 9.80 -12.85 -24.53
CA ASP A 374 10.16 -13.93 -25.46
C ASP A 374 11.65 -14.32 -25.41
N GLN A 375 12.50 -13.39 -24.99
CA GLN A 375 13.97 -13.58 -24.96
C GLN A 375 14.52 -13.94 -23.57
N TRP A 376 13.77 -13.74 -22.48
CA TRP A 376 14.30 -13.84 -21.13
C TRP A 376 13.25 -14.14 -20.05
N GLU A 377 13.66 -14.85 -19.00
CA GLU A 377 12.93 -15.00 -17.74
C GLU A 377 13.83 -14.53 -16.59
N ARG A 378 13.32 -13.65 -15.72
CA ARG A 378 14.05 -13.08 -14.58
C ARG A 378 13.27 -13.31 -13.29
N PHE A 379 13.97 -13.75 -12.25
CA PHE A 379 13.39 -14.12 -10.96
C PHE A 379 13.79 -13.09 -9.92
N PHE A 380 12.81 -12.53 -9.21
CA PHE A 380 13.05 -11.62 -8.11
C PHE A 380 12.30 -12.07 -6.88
N TYR A 381 12.84 -11.70 -5.74
CA TYR A 381 12.24 -12.02 -4.46
C TYR A 381 12.29 -10.81 -3.54
N ARG A 382 11.17 -10.56 -2.86
CA ARG A 382 11.05 -9.51 -1.85
C ARG A 382 10.64 -10.13 -0.53
N PHE A 383 11.39 -9.80 0.52
CA PHE A 383 11.09 -10.14 1.90
C PHE A 383 10.75 -8.85 2.64
N GLN A 384 9.65 -8.87 3.38
CA GLN A 384 9.21 -7.75 4.22
C GLN A 384 8.96 -8.24 5.65
N GLN A 385 9.36 -7.46 6.64
CA GLN A 385 9.00 -7.65 8.04
C GLN A 385 8.50 -6.32 8.61
N GLU A 386 7.27 -6.30 9.10
CA GLU A 386 6.67 -5.15 9.79
C GLU A 386 6.57 -5.42 11.29
N ARG A 387 6.82 -4.41 12.11
CA ARG A 387 6.57 -4.43 13.55
C ARG A 387 5.85 -3.16 13.94
N VAL A 388 4.70 -3.29 14.59
CA VAL A 388 3.95 -2.13 15.12
C VAL A 388 3.88 -2.23 16.63
N ALA A 389 4.16 -1.14 17.33
CA ALA A 389 3.85 -0.98 18.75
C ALA A 389 2.87 0.18 18.93
N PHE A 390 1.86 0.01 19.80
CA PHE A 390 0.85 1.04 20.01
C PHE A 390 0.27 1.07 21.44
N ASP A 391 -0.15 2.26 21.86
CA ASP A 391 -0.86 2.51 23.13
C ASP A 391 -2.22 3.17 22.84
N SER A 392 -3.30 2.70 23.46
CA SER A 392 -4.67 3.23 23.33
C SER A 392 -5.16 3.87 24.63
N SER A 393 -6.20 4.70 24.60
CA SER A 393 -6.83 5.20 25.84
C SER A 393 -7.61 4.09 26.54
N PRO A 394 -7.75 4.10 27.89
CA PRO A 394 -8.63 3.15 28.57
C PRO A 394 -10.06 3.21 28.00
N LEU A 395 -10.55 4.43 27.73
CA LEU A 395 -11.87 4.65 27.13
C LEU A 395 -11.96 4.14 25.67
N ASP A 396 -10.88 4.27 24.88
CA ASP A 396 -10.85 3.74 23.50
C ASP A 396 -10.85 2.20 23.49
N THR A 397 -10.16 1.59 24.47
CA THR A 397 -10.13 0.14 24.71
C THR A 397 -11.53 -0.39 25.04
N VAL A 398 -12.25 0.32 25.92
CA VAL A 398 -13.56 -0.05 26.45
C VAL A 398 -14.67 0.07 25.40
N PHE A 399 -14.79 1.23 24.74
CA PHE A 399 -15.95 1.49 23.86
C PHE A 399 -15.72 1.06 22.40
N ASN A 400 -14.49 0.74 22.01
CA ASN A 400 -14.10 0.98 20.62
C ASN A 400 -12.89 0.17 20.10
N SER A 401 -12.60 -1.00 20.67
CA SER A 401 -11.38 -1.82 20.47
C SER A 401 -10.97 -2.20 19.02
N ARG A 402 -11.83 -2.02 18.00
CA ARG A 402 -11.64 -2.57 16.64
C ARG A 402 -11.12 -1.61 15.55
N ASN A 403 -10.69 -0.38 15.88
CA ASN A 403 -10.24 0.57 14.85
C ASN A 403 -8.83 1.10 15.14
N PHE A 404 -7.87 0.77 14.27
CA PHE A 404 -6.45 1.12 14.41
C PHE A 404 -6.17 2.63 14.35
N SER A 405 -7.11 3.46 13.89
CA SER A 405 -7.00 4.93 13.96
C SER A 405 -7.14 5.48 15.40
N LYS A 406 -7.31 4.63 16.42
CA LYS A 406 -7.62 5.05 17.79
C LYS A 406 -6.41 5.28 18.70
N TYR A 407 -5.24 4.72 18.39
CA TYR A 407 -4.07 4.79 19.28
C TYR A 407 -3.62 6.22 19.60
N LYS A 408 -3.17 6.44 20.84
CA LYS A 408 -2.51 7.68 21.29
C LYS A 408 -1.19 7.85 20.55
N THR A 409 -0.42 6.76 20.45
CA THR A 409 0.85 6.66 19.73
C THR A 409 0.89 5.34 18.95
N ARG A 410 1.50 5.37 17.76
CA ARG A 410 1.81 4.21 16.91
C ARG A 410 3.25 4.36 16.44
N ASP A 411 4.04 3.33 16.65
CA ASP A 411 5.39 3.15 16.12
C ASP A 411 5.34 2.01 15.11
N VAL A 412 5.89 2.19 13.92
CA VAL A 412 6.07 1.13 12.91
C VAL A 412 7.53 1.04 12.55
N GLU A 413 8.03 -0.18 12.44
CA GLU A 413 9.32 -0.48 11.84
C GLU A 413 9.08 -1.47 10.70
N ASN A 414 9.53 -1.15 9.50
CA ASN A 414 9.36 -1.98 8.33
C ASN A 414 10.72 -2.23 7.69
N LEU A 415 11.11 -3.49 7.54
CA LEU A 415 12.32 -3.89 6.82
C LEU A 415 11.89 -4.57 5.53
N VAL A 416 12.26 -4.00 4.39
CA VAL A 416 12.11 -4.58 3.06
C VAL A 416 13.49 -4.93 2.51
N PHE A 417 13.59 -6.10 1.90
CA PHE A 417 14.79 -6.59 1.23
C PHE A 417 14.39 -7.21 -0.11
N GLU A 418 15.09 -6.86 -1.17
CA GLU A 418 14.83 -7.31 -2.54
C GLU A 418 16.11 -7.88 -3.15
N PHE A 419 16.00 -8.98 -3.89
CA PHE A 419 17.10 -9.52 -4.70
C PHE A 419 16.62 -10.18 -6.00
N GLU A 420 17.52 -10.24 -6.97
CA GLU A 420 17.36 -10.96 -8.22
C GLU A 420 18.09 -12.30 -8.15
N ALA A 421 17.47 -13.38 -8.60
CA ALA A 421 18.10 -14.70 -8.65
C ALA A 421 18.35 -15.11 -10.11
N PRO A 422 19.48 -15.80 -10.41
CA PRO A 422 19.79 -16.26 -11.77
C PRO A 422 18.83 -17.37 -12.25
N SER A 423 18.15 -18.04 -11.32
CA SER A 423 17.16 -19.08 -11.62
C SER A 423 16.12 -19.16 -10.51
N LYS A 424 15.01 -19.85 -10.79
CA LYS A 424 13.97 -20.14 -9.80
C LYS A 424 14.50 -21.06 -8.70
N GLN A 425 14.85 -20.50 -7.55
CA GLN A 425 15.29 -21.30 -6.40
C GLN A 425 14.10 -21.70 -5.50
N PRO A 426 13.95 -23.00 -5.16
CA PRO A 426 12.96 -23.48 -4.20
C PRO A 426 13.46 -23.36 -2.74
N ASP A 427 14.78 -23.42 -2.52
CA ASP A 427 15.44 -23.15 -1.25
C ASP A 427 16.32 -21.90 -1.44
N MET A 428 16.02 -20.88 -0.64
CA MET A 428 16.51 -19.51 -0.80
C MET A 428 17.74 -19.22 0.06
N SER A 429 18.37 -20.26 0.62
CA SER A 429 19.37 -20.13 1.68
C SER A 429 20.76 -19.70 1.19
N GLN A 430 21.11 -19.98 -0.07
CA GLN A 430 22.43 -19.67 -0.64
C GLN A 430 22.31 -19.08 -2.05
N LEU A 431 22.94 -17.91 -2.22
CA LEU A 431 22.92 -17.10 -3.42
C LEU A 431 24.36 -16.82 -3.87
N PRO A 432 24.67 -16.75 -5.17
CA PRO A 432 25.92 -16.17 -5.65
C PRO A 432 26.26 -14.81 -5.02
N SER A 433 27.55 -14.49 -4.87
CA SER A 433 28.02 -13.23 -4.28
C SER A 433 27.82 -11.99 -5.17
N ASP A 434 27.55 -12.16 -6.46
CA ASP A 434 27.39 -11.13 -7.50
C ASP A 434 25.92 -10.73 -7.76
N ILE A 435 25.01 -11.07 -6.84
CA ILE A 435 23.59 -10.75 -6.98
C ILE A 435 23.30 -9.28 -6.65
N ARG A 436 22.40 -8.70 -7.46
CA ARG A 436 21.81 -7.38 -7.21
C ARG A 436 20.89 -7.41 -6.00
N PHE A 437 21.18 -6.57 -5.03
CA PHE A 437 20.43 -6.43 -3.78
C PHE A 437 19.95 -5.00 -3.55
N SER A 438 18.79 -4.85 -2.89
CA SER A 438 18.32 -3.58 -2.35
C SER A 438 17.69 -3.79 -0.98
N VAL A 439 18.03 -2.91 -0.03
CA VAL A 439 17.46 -2.86 1.32
C VAL A 439 16.71 -1.54 1.50
N ARG A 440 15.54 -1.59 2.13
CA ARG A 440 14.87 -0.41 2.68
C ARG A 440 14.46 -0.65 4.13
N LEU A 441 14.89 0.22 5.03
CA LEU A 441 14.37 0.30 6.39
C LEU A 441 13.46 1.53 6.49
N SER A 442 12.22 1.34 6.93
CA SER A 442 11.26 2.41 7.20
C SER A 442 10.92 2.47 8.69
N LYS A 443 10.72 3.69 9.20
CA LYS A 443 10.21 3.96 10.55
C LYS A 443 9.06 4.96 10.46
N GLU A 444 7.85 4.53 10.81
CA GLU A 444 6.73 5.44 10.99
C GLU A 444 6.54 5.76 12.48
N PHE A 445 6.25 7.02 12.79
CA PHE A 445 5.77 7.44 14.10
C PHE A 445 4.47 8.23 13.93
N SER A 446 3.49 8.02 14.80
CA SER A 446 2.29 8.85 14.84
C SER A 446 1.85 9.07 16.27
N ALA A 447 1.43 10.29 16.60
CA ALA A 447 1.01 10.68 17.95
C ALA A 447 -0.14 11.68 17.92
N LYS A 448 -1.22 11.41 18.66
CA LYS A 448 -2.44 12.25 18.65
C LYS A 448 -2.36 13.52 19.49
N LYS A 449 -1.40 13.63 20.41
CA LYS A 449 -1.35 14.70 21.42
C LYS A 449 0.07 15.26 21.57
N ASN A 450 0.16 16.52 22.00
CA ASN A 450 1.42 17.23 22.24
C ASN A 450 2.08 16.83 23.57
N ARG A 451 2.40 15.54 23.75
CA ARG A 451 3.18 15.11 24.93
C ARG A 451 4.66 15.41 24.70
N SER A 452 5.37 15.80 25.76
CA SER A 452 6.81 16.09 25.70
C SER A 452 7.65 14.87 25.31
N SER A 453 7.19 13.66 25.67
CA SER A 453 7.76 12.38 25.21
C SER A 453 7.68 12.22 23.69
N ASP A 454 6.51 12.53 23.14
CA ASP A 454 6.16 12.28 21.74
C ASP A 454 6.87 13.30 20.85
N LYS A 455 6.93 14.57 21.28
CA LYS A 455 7.79 15.61 20.68
C LYS A 455 9.26 15.21 20.66
N ARG A 456 9.81 14.77 21.80
CA ARG A 456 11.22 14.38 21.90
C ARG A 456 11.54 13.24 20.93
N LYS A 457 10.72 12.17 20.94
CA LYS A 457 10.88 11.02 20.03
C LYS A 457 10.81 11.43 18.56
N LEU A 458 9.85 12.28 18.19
CA LEU A 458 9.70 12.84 16.85
C LEU A 458 10.97 13.61 16.43
N ILE A 459 11.45 14.51 17.28
CA ILE A 459 12.66 15.30 17.05
C ILE A 459 13.90 14.40 16.92
N ASP A 460 14.06 13.39 17.78
CA ASP A 460 15.23 12.51 17.77
C ASP A 460 15.26 11.57 16.55
N LEU A 461 14.10 11.17 16.03
CA LEU A 461 13.98 10.51 14.73
C LEU A 461 14.38 11.45 13.58
N MET A 462 13.86 12.68 13.60
CA MET A 462 14.10 13.70 12.56
C MET A 462 15.56 14.16 12.50
N LYS A 463 16.27 14.27 13.65
CA LYS A 463 17.71 14.64 13.72
C LYS A 463 18.66 13.74 12.90
N SER A 464 18.21 12.59 12.38
CA SER A 464 19.02 11.78 11.46
C SER A 464 19.21 12.40 10.07
N PHE A 465 18.41 13.42 9.73
CA PHE A 465 18.51 14.15 8.47
C PHE A 465 19.30 15.44 8.65
N THR A 466 20.40 15.60 7.90
CA THR A 466 21.24 16.82 7.99
C THR A 466 20.61 18.03 7.30
N LYS A 467 19.72 17.79 6.34
CA LYS A 467 19.10 18.80 5.45
C LYS A 467 17.66 19.18 5.82
N LEU A 468 17.16 18.78 6.99
CA LEU A 468 15.85 19.28 7.46
C LEU A 468 15.93 20.79 7.72
N GLU A 469 14.98 21.54 7.17
CA GLU A 469 14.83 22.97 7.48
C GLU A 469 14.66 23.14 9.00
N GLY A 470 15.62 23.83 9.64
CA GLY A 470 15.67 23.93 11.12
C GLY A 470 14.39 24.48 11.75
N GLY A 471 13.65 25.30 10.99
CA GLY A 471 12.33 25.82 11.37
C GLY A 471 11.29 24.74 11.70
N ILE A 472 11.39 23.52 11.14
CA ILE A 472 10.47 22.42 11.45
C ILE A 472 10.73 21.88 12.85
N ILE A 473 12.00 21.60 13.19
CA ILE A 473 12.38 21.08 14.52
C ILE A 473 12.09 22.13 15.60
N THR A 474 12.51 23.38 15.38
CA THR A 474 12.18 24.50 16.28
C THR A 474 10.68 24.75 16.37
N GLY A 475 9.93 24.57 15.27
CA GLY A 475 8.48 24.69 15.21
C GLY A 475 7.77 23.63 16.06
N ILE A 476 8.21 22.37 16.00
CA ILE A 476 7.70 21.30 16.86
C ILE A 476 8.02 21.60 18.33
N ASP A 477 9.26 21.96 18.64
CA ASP A 477 9.73 22.16 20.02
C ASP A 477 8.99 23.31 20.70
N ASN A 478 9.03 24.50 20.10
CA ASN A 478 8.31 25.71 20.55
C ASN A 478 6.79 25.58 20.44
N GLY A 479 6.27 24.55 19.77
CA GLY A 479 4.84 24.27 19.68
C GLY A 479 4.09 25.03 18.60
N LYS A 480 4.79 25.72 17.68
CA LYS A 480 4.19 26.24 16.44
C LYS A 480 3.60 25.12 15.58
N ILE A 481 4.20 23.93 15.63
CA ILE A 481 3.69 22.69 15.03
C ILE A 481 3.21 21.75 16.14
N LYS A 482 1.94 21.34 16.04
CA LYS A 482 1.14 20.61 17.02
C LYS A 482 0.65 19.29 16.43
N ALA A 483 0.30 18.36 17.30
CA ALA A 483 -0.31 17.08 16.98
C ALA A 483 -1.73 17.24 16.36
N PRO A 484 -2.26 16.25 15.61
CA PRO A 484 -1.71 14.92 15.39
C PRO A 484 -0.44 14.93 14.54
N TYR A 485 0.64 14.34 15.07
CA TYR A 485 1.88 14.12 14.36
C TYR A 485 1.81 12.82 13.57
N SER A 486 2.37 12.81 12.36
CA SER A 486 2.64 11.61 11.58
C SER A 486 3.97 11.82 10.85
N LEU A 487 4.93 10.94 11.08
CA LEU A 487 6.25 10.92 10.47
C LEU A 487 6.42 9.56 9.78
N ASP A 488 6.87 9.57 8.54
CA ASP A 488 7.33 8.40 7.80
C ASP A 488 8.75 8.66 7.34
N LEU A 489 9.70 7.87 7.84
CA LEU A 489 11.11 7.91 7.50
C LEU A 489 11.47 6.65 6.71
N ASN A 490 12.19 6.79 5.61
CA ASN A 490 12.72 5.69 4.81
C ASN A 490 14.22 5.87 4.60
N ALA A 491 14.97 4.78 4.71
CA ALA A 491 16.38 4.67 4.37
C ALA A 491 16.56 3.52 3.38
N GLN A 492 17.08 3.81 2.19
CA GLN A 492 17.31 2.85 1.13
C GLN A 492 18.81 2.72 0.83
N VAL A 493 19.25 1.48 0.65
CA VAL A 493 20.65 1.10 0.46
C VAL A 493 20.71 0.10 -0.69
N ALA A 494 21.43 0.48 -1.75
CA ALA A 494 21.70 -0.42 -2.88
C ALA A 494 22.91 -1.34 -2.59
N GLU A 495 23.20 -2.21 -3.54
CA GLU A 495 24.30 -3.19 -3.52
C GLU A 495 25.65 -2.60 -3.05
N GLY A 496 26.07 -1.45 -3.57
CA GLY A 496 27.33 -0.80 -3.19
C GLY A 496 27.44 -0.49 -1.68
N GLY A 497 26.33 -0.11 -1.04
CA GLY A 497 26.27 0.10 0.40
C GLY A 497 26.39 -1.21 1.19
N ILE A 498 25.76 -2.28 0.72
CA ILE A 498 25.87 -3.62 1.34
C ILE A 498 27.30 -4.15 1.23
N ILE A 499 27.96 -3.97 0.07
CA ILE A 499 29.37 -4.35 -0.14
C ILE A 499 30.29 -3.52 0.77
N SER A 500 30.06 -2.21 0.88
CA SER A 500 30.88 -1.33 1.73
C SER A 500 30.91 -1.75 3.21
N MET A 501 29.83 -2.39 3.70
CA MET A 501 29.76 -2.92 5.06
C MET A 501 30.90 -3.91 5.37
N PHE A 502 31.34 -4.69 4.36
CA PHE A 502 32.40 -5.68 4.52
C PHE A 502 33.80 -5.07 4.55
N ASN A 503 33.96 -3.79 4.18
CA ASN A 503 35.24 -3.08 4.18
C ASN A 503 35.61 -2.51 5.56
N HIS A 504 34.67 -2.44 6.51
CA HIS A 504 34.96 -1.99 7.88
C HIS A 504 35.83 -2.99 8.63
N SER A 505 36.84 -2.50 9.35
CA SER A 505 37.55 -3.31 10.31
C SER A 505 36.64 -3.74 11.47
N GLN A 506 36.96 -4.85 12.15
CA GLN A 506 36.24 -5.28 13.36
C GLN A 506 36.22 -4.19 14.45
N TYR A 507 37.22 -3.32 14.50
CA TYR A 507 37.26 -2.20 15.44
C TYR A 507 36.23 -1.12 15.11
N GLU A 508 36.06 -0.78 13.83
CA GLU A 508 35.04 0.14 13.34
C GLU A 508 33.64 -0.46 13.52
N LEU A 509 33.43 -1.70 13.10
CA LEU A 509 32.17 -2.42 13.33
C LEU A 509 31.77 -2.43 14.81
N ASN A 510 32.71 -2.66 15.72
CA ASN A 510 32.44 -2.61 17.16
C ASN A 510 31.97 -1.21 17.63
N LYS A 511 32.53 -0.12 17.08
CA LYS A 511 32.06 1.25 17.35
C LYS A 511 30.67 1.50 16.76
N ILE A 512 30.43 1.05 15.53
CA ILE A 512 29.15 1.20 14.82
C ILE A 512 28.05 0.42 15.56
N TYR A 513 28.32 -0.82 15.97
CA TYR A 513 27.40 -1.62 16.79
C TYR A 513 27.17 -0.99 18.16
N ALA A 514 28.18 -0.42 18.82
CA ALA A 514 27.99 0.32 20.07
C ALA A 514 27.10 1.56 19.87
N TYR A 515 27.28 2.30 18.77
CA TYR A 515 26.43 3.44 18.40
C TYR A 515 24.98 2.99 18.20
N ILE A 516 24.74 2.00 17.35
CA ILE A 516 23.40 1.44 17.07
C ILE A 516 22.73 0.95 18.36
N CYS A 517 23.44 0.15 19.16
CA CYS A 517 22.89 -0.46 20.37
C CYS A 517 22.68 0.50 21.55
N SER A 518 23.26 1.71 21.54
CA SER A 518 23.18 2.67 22.65
C SER A 518 22.56 4.03 22.30
N GLY A 519 22.43 4.36 21.01
CA GLY A 519 21.93 5.65 20.54
C GLY A 519 22.99 6.77 20.46
N GLY A 520 24.27 6.47 20.71
CA GLY A 520 25.33 7.47 20.69
C GLY A 520 26.75 6.88 20.71
N ILE A 521 27.76 7.71 20.42
CA ILE A 521 29.15 7.26 20.42
C ILE A 521 29.63 7.12 21.88
N SER A 522 29.73 5.89 22.36
CA SER A 522 30.39 5.63 23.64
C SER A 522 31.91 5.74 23.50
N GLN A 523 32.52 6.68 24.22
CA GLN A 523 33.99 6.82 24.23
C GLN A 523 34.71 5.72 25.02
N ASN A 524 34.00 4.93 25.84
CA ASN A 524 34.60 3.88 26.67
C ASN A 524 33.84 2.55 26.57
N MET A 525 34.31 1.69 25.66
CA MET A 525 33.75 0.36 25.38
C MET A 525 33.70 -0.56 26.62
N ASN A 526 34.57 -0.34 27.61
CA ASN A 526 34.61 -1.16 28.82
C ASN A 526 33.39 -0.89 29.73
N GLN A 527 32.88 0.35 29.72
CA GLN A 527 31.75 0.81 30.55
C GLN A 527 30.37 0.53 29.94
N LEU A 528 30.28 -0.14 28.78
CA LEU A 528 29.00 -0.48 28.15
C LEU A 528 28.14 -1.39 29.04
N THR A 529 26.83 -1.11 29.07
CA THR A 529 25.86 -1.88 29.86
C THR A 529 25.72 -3.31 29.35
N LYS A 530 25.23 -4.21 30.20
CA LYS A 530 24.99 -5.63 29.85
C LYS A 530 24.02 -5.78 28.65
N GLN A 531 23.08 -4.84 28.49
CA GLN A 531 22.15 -4.83 27.35
C GLN A 531 22.87 -4.45 26.04
N VAL A 532 23.68 -3.38 26.05
CA VAL A 532 24.46 -2.97 24.87
C VAL A 532 25.44 -4.08 24.46
N LYS A 533 26.18 -4.66 25.43
CA LYS A 533 27.10 -5.78 25.17
C LYS A 533 26.41 -7.00 24.55
N ARG A 534 25.18 -7.35 24.99
CA ARG A 534 24.35 -8.40 24.36
C ARG A 534 23.92 -8.05 22.93
N CYS A 535 23.47 -6.82 22.71
CA CYS A 535 23.07 -6.33 21.40
C CYS A 535 24.24 -6.39 20.40
N MET A 536 25.42 -5.90 20.79
CA MET A 536 26.64 -5.98 19.97
C MET A 536 27.09 -7.42 19.69
N SER A 537 27.08 -8.28 20.72
CA SER A 537 27.45 -9.69 20.56
C SER A 537 26.54 -10.41 19.55
N LYS A 538 25.28 -10.00 19.42
CA LYS A 538 24.37 -10.56 18.42
C LYS A 538 24.68 -10.06 17.00
N PHE A 539 25.04 -8.78 16.82
CA PHE A 539 25.56 -8.27 15.55
C PHE A 539 26.84 -8.99 15.12
N ASP A 540 27.81 -9.12 16.02
CA ASP A 540 29.08 -9.82 15.75
C ASP A 540 28.84 -11.28 15.34
N GLN A 541 27.92 -11.98 16.01
CA GLN A 541 27.54 -13.36 15.66
C GLN A 541 26.95 -13.47 14.23
N THR A 542 25.99 -12.61 13.87
CA THR A 542 25.33 -12.69 12.56
C THR A 542 26.24 -12.17 11.44
N TYR A 543 27.01 -11.11 11.70
CA TYR A 543 27.98 -10.56 10.76
C TYR A 543 29.09 -11.56 10.44
N ARG A 544 29.73 -12.20 11.43
CA ARG A 544 30.78 -13.20 11.18
C ARG A 544 30.28 -14.35 10.31
N ALA A 545 29.06 -14.84 10.57
CA ALA A 545 28.46 -15.91 9.79
C ALA A 545 28.22 -15.48 8.32
N LEU A 546 27.84 -14.23 8.09
CA LEU A 546 27.68 -13.66 6.75
C LEU A 546 29.03 -13.42 6.05
N TYR A 547 29.97 -12.76 6.73
CA TYR A 547 31.32 -12.45 6.23
C TYR A 547 32.06 -13.71 5.76
N VAL A 548 31.96 -14.79 6.53
CA VAL A 548 32.60 -16.07 6.16
C VAL A 548 32.03 -16.63 4.85
N GLN A 549 30.72 -16.55 4.66
CA GLN A 549 30.07 -17.02 3.44
C GLN A 549 30.42 -16.14 2.23
N TYR A 550 30.40 -14.82 2.41
CA TYR A 550 30.71 -13.87 1.35
C TYR A 550 32.18 -14.00 0.87
N HIS A 551 33.16 -13.94 1.78
CA HIS A 551 34.58 -13.92 1.39
C HIS A 551 35.17 -15.30 1.09
N TYR A 552 34.87 -16.35 1.87
CA TYR A 552 35.51 -17.65 1.70
C TYR A 552 34.71 -18.63 0.82
N HIS A 553 33.39 -18.47 0.73
CA HIS A 553 32.53 -19.35 -0.04
C HIS A 553 31.95 -18.70 -1.31
N GLN A 554 32.20 -17.40 -1.54
CA GLN A 554 31.65 -16.62 -2.66
C GLN A 554 30.11 -16.73 -2.75
N ASN A 555 29.47 -16.85 -1.58
CA ASN A 555 28.04 -17.05 -1.43
C ASN A 555 27.46 -15.98 -0.51
N PHE A 556 26.39 -15.31 -0.95
CA PHE A 556 25.58 -14.46 -0.10
C PHE A 556 24.58 -15.30 0.71
N ALA A 557 24.85 -15.41 2.02
CA ALA A 557 24.04 -16.23 2.92
C ALA A 557 22.80 -15.48 3.40
N LEU A 558 21.70 -15.61 2.64
CA LEU A 558 20.49 -14.81 2.80
C LEU A 558 19.92 -14.86 4.23
N THR A 559 19.82 -16.04 4.83
CA THR A 559 19.25 -16.22 6.17
C THR A 559 20.03 -15.44 7.23
N GLN A 560 21.35 -15.40 7.11
CA GLN A 560 22.27 -14.67 7.98
C GLN A 560 22.15 -13.17 7.75
N PHE A 561 22.09 -12.71 6.49
CA PHE A 561 21.87 -11.31 6.16
C PHE A 561 20.53 -10.81 6.68
N LYS A 562 19.44 -11.56 6.45
CA LYS A 562 18.12 -11.26 7.00
C LYS A 562 18.17 -11.15 8.53
N ALA A 563 18.78 -12.11 9.23
CA ALA A 563 18.90 -12.06 10.69
C ALA A 563 19.72 -10.86 11.19
N PHE A 564 20.76 -10.46 10.46
CA PHE A 564 21.53 -9.24 10.73
C PHE A 564 20.68 -7.98 10.54
N MET A 565 19.97 -7.86 9.41
CA MET A 565 19.13 -6.71 9.08
C MET A 565 17.90 -6.58 9.99
N GLU A 566 17.27 -7.69 10.38
CA GLU A 566 16.20 -7.68 11.39
C GLU A 566 16.71 -7.16 12.73
N HIS A 567 17.91 -7.57 13.16
CA HIS A 567 18.52 -7.08 14.39
C HIS A 567 18.97 -5.62 14.27
N LEU A 568 19.36 -5.16 13.08
CA LEU A 568 19.64 -3.75 12.77
C LEU A 568 18.39 -2.89 12.96
N GLY A 569 17.28 -3.23 12.30
CA GLY A 569 16.02 -2.48 12.41
C GLY A 569 15.52 -2.33 13.84
N GLN A 570 15.62 -3.39 14.63
CA GLN A 570 15.18 -3.46 16.05
C GLN A 570 15.98 -2.58 17.01
N ASN A 571 17.25 -2.29 16.71
CA ASN A 571 18.15 -1.61 17.65
C ASN A 571 18.55 -0.20 17.17
N ALA A 572 18.56 0.05 15.86
CA ALA A 572 18.82 1.37 15.30
C ALA A 572 17.74 2.36 15.74
N GLN A 573 18.07 3.27 16.65
CA GLN A 573 17.13 4.30 17.13
C GLN A 573 16.81 5.34 16.05
N ASN A 574 17.75 5.58 15.13
CA ASN A 574 17.69 6.54 14.05
C ASN A 574 18.47 6.01 12.83
N PHE A 575 18.50 6.76 11.72
CA PHE A 575 19.20 6.34 10.49
C PHE A 575 20.68 6.71 10.41
N SER A 576 21.23 7.46 11.38
CA SER A 576 22.67 7.77 11.43
C SER A 576 23.52 6.49 11.57
N GLY A 577 22.99 5.47 12.25
CA GLY A 577 23.63 4.15 12.33
C GLY A 577 23.73 3.42 10.99
N LEU A 578 22.83 3.70 10.04
CA LEU A 578 22.88 3.14 8.68
C LEU A 578 23.97 3.82 7.85
N LYS A 579 24.06 5.16 7.90
CA LYS A 579 25.13 5.94 7.26
C LYS A 579 26.52 5.49 7.72
N LEU A 580 26.70 5.26 9.03
CA LEU A 580 27.96 4.74 9.57
C LEU A 580 28.29 3.32 9.09
N LEU A 581 27.28 2.46 8.90
CA LEU A 581 27.46 1.05 8.52
C LEU A 581 27.68 0.86 7.02
N PHE A 582 26.96 1.61 6.18
CA PHE A 582 26.92 1.45 4.72
C PHE A 582 27.61 2.61 3.96
N GLY A 583 28.18 3.59 4.65
CA GLY A 583 28.74 4.81 4.05
C GLY A 583 27.66 5.85 3.74
N GLU A 584 27.99 7.14 3.83
CA GLU A 584 26.99 8.22 3.69
C GLU A 584 26.41 8.28 2.26
N ASP A 585 27.26 8.11 1.24
CA ASP A 585 26.89 8.22 -0.17
C ASP A 585 25.97 7.07 -0.65
N ASN A 586 26.07 5.88 -0.02
CA ASN A 586 25.26 4.71 -0.36
C ASN A 586 23.89 4.64 0.34
N VAL A 587 23.54 5.66 1.15
CA VAL A 587 22.30 5.67 1.93
C VAL A 587 21.42 6.83 1.50
N GLN A 588 20.41 6.53 0.69
CA GLN A 588 19.34 7.48 0.40
C GLN A 588 18.39 7.54 1.59
N LEU A 589 18.21 8.73 2.18
CA LEU A 589 17.16 8.97 3.14
C LEU A 589 16.04 9.78 2.49
N TYR A 590 14.78 9.41 2.72
CA TYR A 590 13.63 10.20 2.29
C TYR A 590 12.45 10.02 3.24
N GLY A 591 11.47 10.91 3.18
CA GLY A 591 10.24 10.73 3.95
C GLY A 591 9.35 11.96 3.99
N ARG A 592 8.34 11.87 4.87
CA ARG A 592 7.27 12.85 5.02
C ARG A 592 6.96 13.09 6.50
N PHE A 593 6.70 14.33 6.87
CA PHE A 593 6.20 14.72 8.18
C PHE A 593 4.89 15.51 8.05
N ASN A 594 3.94 15.23 8.92
CA ASN A 594 2.62 15.85 8.99
C ASN A 594 2.33 16.29 10.43
N GLY A 595 1.67 17.44 10.58
CA GLY A 595 1.25 18.03 11.85
C GLY A 595 0.10 19.03 11.65
N LYS A 596 -0.07 19.94 12.61
CA LYS A 596 -0.93 21.11 12.51
C LYS A 596 -0.21 22.38 12.95
N THR A 597 -0.53 23.52 12.35
CA THR A 597 -0.06 24.84 12.80
C THR A 597 -0.77 25.29 14.08
N GLU A 598 -0.42 26.48 14.61
CA GLU A 598 -1.14 27.08 15.73
C GLU A 598 -2.60 27.44 15.39
N SER A 599 -2.85 27.84 14.14
CA SER A 599 -4.17 28.07 13.53
C SER A 599 -4.96 26.78 13.26
N ALA A 600 -4.44 25.61 13.67
CA ALA A 600 -4.99 24.27 13.46
C ALA A 600 -5.13 23.81 12.00
N ALA A 601 -4.62 24.61 11.04
CA ALA A 601 -4.40 24.21 9.66
C ALA A 601 -3.44 23.02 9.59
N GLY A 602 -3.57 22.19 8.56
CA GLY A 602 -2.62 21.11 8.28
C GLY A 602 -1.22 21.65 8.01
N PHE A 603 -0.21 20.96 8.55
CA PHE A 603 1.18 21.14 8.18
C PHE A 603 1.67 19.84 7.56
N ASN A 604 2.37 19.92 6.44
CA ASN A 604 3.00 18.78 5.78
C ASN A 604 4.38 19.23 5.29
N THR A 605 5.33 18.31 5.19
CA THR A 605 6.63 18.57 4.58
C THR A 605 7.28 17.25 4.15
N PHE A 606 8.17 17.33 3.16
CA PHE A 606 8.92 16.21 2.62
C PHE A 606 10.41 16.51 2.70
N PHE A 607 11.22 15.49 2.93
CA PHE A 607 12.67 15.61 3.05
C PHE A 607 13.35 14.48 2.26
N LYS A 608 14.49 14.80 1.64
CA LYS A 608 15.38 13.85 0.97
C LYS A 608 16.85 14.22 1.21
N GLU A 609 17.69 13.21 1.39
CA GLU A 609 19.14 13.32 1.64
C GLU A 609 19.84 12.09 1.04
N GLY A 610 21.13 12.21 0.72
CA GLY A 610 21.88 11.18 -0.01
C GLY A 610 21.60 11.19 -1.52
N GLU A 611 22.36 10.40 -2.26
CA GLU A 611 22.14 10.17 -3.70
C GLU A 611 20.96 9.23 -3.93
N PHE A 612 20.43 9.20 -5.16
CA PHE A 612 19.30 8.34 -5.50
C PHE A 612 19.76 6.89 -5.70
N GLN A 613 19.31 5.98 -4.82
CA GLN A 613 19.74 4.57 -4.78
C GLN A 613 18.76 3.64 -5.53
N GLY A 614 18.15 4.13 -6.61
CA GLY A 614 17.08 3.44 -7.34
C GLY A 614 15.72 3.50 -6.63
N HIS A 615 14.72 2.80 -7.15
CA HIS A 615 13.45 2.55 -6.46
C HIS A 615 13.36 1.16 -5.81
N GLY A 616 14.45 0.40 -5.86
CA GLY A 616 14.51 -1.01 -5.49
C GLY A 616 14.45 -1.86 -6.74
N ILE A 617 15.31 -2.88 -6.80
CA ILE A 617 15.62 -3.63 -8.04
C ILE A 617 14.39 -4.16 -8.77
N ILE A 618 13.30 -4.50 -8.05
CA ILE A 618 12.07 -5.01 -8.65
C ILE A 618 11.39 -3.91 -9.45
N LYS A 619 11.27 -2.72 -8.86
CA LYS A 619 10.64 -1.59 -9.55
C LYS A 619 11.57 -1.08 -10.64
N ASP A 620 12.88 -1.02 -10.40
CA ASP A 620 13.87 -0.61 -11.38
C ASP A 620 13.90 -1.56 -12.60
N ALA A 621 13.83 -2.88 -12.40
CA ALA A 621 13.69 -3.85 -13.49
C ALA A 621 12.35 -3.74 -14.26
N LEU A 622 11.27 -3.32 -13.59
CA LEU A 622 9.97 -3.07 -14.22
C LEU A 622 9.90 -1.74 -15.00
N MET A 623 10.80 -0.79 -14.74
CA MET A 623 10.91 0.48 -15.48
C MET A 623 11.98 0.46 -16.57
N ALA A 624 12.99 -0.41 -16.44
CA ALA A 624 14.03 -0.64 -17.46
C ALA A 624 13.57 -1.56 -18.61
N ARG A 625 12.41 -2.20 -18.44
CA ARG A 625 11.62 -2.79 -19.51
C ARG A 625 10.74 -1.69 -20.08
#